data_AF-A0A3D0VCL9-F1
#
_entry.id   AF-A0A3D0VCL9-F1
#
_cell.length_a   1.000
_cell.length_b   1.000
_cell.length_c   1.000
_cell.angle_alpha   90.00
_cell.angle_beta   90.00
_cell.angle_gamma   90.00
#
_symmetry.space_group_name_H-M   'P 1'
#
loop_
_entity.id
_entity.type
_entity.pdbx_description
1 polymer ?
#
loop_
_entity_poly.entity_id
_entity_poly.type
_entity_poly.pdbx_seq_one_letter_code
_entity_poly.pdbx_strand_id
1 'polypeptide(L)' 'NADLAQKIVDGAVIFTVDQQPWLQGYMSVDALWQAKRGGFKLGGGQPVLTGPTIVDKSNASDVLKFAQQGVR' A
#
# COMPACT_ATOMS: atom_id res chain seq x y z
N ASN A 1 -8.74 2.21 0.08
CA ASN A 1 -10.25 2.25 -0.03
C ASN A 1 -10.87 2.38 1.36
N ALA A 2 -11.37 3.57 1.70
CA ALA A 2 -11.89 3.86 3.05
C ALA A 2 -13.17 3.09 3.41
N ASP A 3 -14.10 2.90 2.46
CA ASP A 3 -15.35 2.16 2.68
C ASP A 3 -15.06 0.70 3.05
N LEU A 4 -14.14 0.05 2.34
CA LEU A 4 -13.75 -1.33 2.63
C LEU A 4 -13.07 -1.47 4.00
N ALA A 5 -12.18 -0.54 4.37
CA ALA A 5 -11.54 -0.53 5.67
C ALA A 5 -12.58 -0.31 6.80
N GLN A 6 -13.54 0.59 6.60
CA GLN A 6 -14.64 0.83 7.55
C GLN A 6 -15.49 -0.44 7.75
N LYS A 7 -15.82 -1.16 6.67
CA LYS A 7 -16.57 -2.43 6.76
C LYS A 7 -15.84 -3.51 7.57
N ILE A 8 -14.51 -3.48 7.62
CA ILE A 8 -13.71 -4.38 8.47
C ILE A 8 -13.76 -3.94 9.94
N VAL A 9 -13.67 -2.63 10.20
CA VAL A 9 -13.86 -2.07 11.55
C VAL A 9 -15.24 -2.44 12.10
N ASP A 10 -16.27 -2.31 11.28
CA ASP A 10 -17.67 -2.61 11.64
C ASP A 10 -17.96 -4.12 11.74
N GLY A 11 -17.03 -4.98 11.30
CA GLY A 11 -17.17 -6.44 11.34
C GLY A 11 -18.04 -7.03 10.22
N ALA A 12 -18.43 -6.24 9.22
CA ALA A 12 -19.16 -6.70 8.04
C ALA A 12 -18.24 -7.45 7.05
N VAL A 13 -16.94 -7.19 7.08
CA VAL A 13 -15.89 -7.88 6.29
C VAL A 13 -14.82 -8.40 7.25
N ILE A 14 -14.37 -9.64 7.06
CA ILE A 14 -13.41 -10.30 7.97
C ILE A 14 -11.99 -9.74 7.76
N PHE A 15 -11.58 -9.61 6.50
CA PHE A 15 -10.29 -9.05 6.12
C PHE A 15 -10.30 -8.60 4.64
N THR A 16 -9.28 -7.84 4.24
CA THR A 16 -8.92 -7.60 2.85
C THR A 16 -7.42 -7.77 2.63
N VAL A 17 -7.02 -7.92 1.37
CA VAL A 17 -5.62 -7.86 0.93
C VAL A 17 -5.32 -6.47 0.41
N ASP A 18 -4.29 -5.84 0.94
CA ASP A 18 -3.78 -4.56 0.49
C ASP A 18 -2.50 -4.74 -0.33
N GLN A 19 -2.45 -4.10 -1.50
CA GLN A 19 -1.31 -4.08 -2.41
C GLN A 19 -0.59 -2.72 -2.44
N GLN A 20 -1.02 -1.77 -1.61
CA GLN A 20 -0.44 -0.44 -1.46
C GLN A 20 -0.32 0.33 -2.80
N PRO A 21 -1.43 0.59 -3.52
CA PRO A 21 -1.38 1.21 -4.85
C PRO A 21 -0.76 2.62 -4.85
N TRP A 22 -0.95 3.40 -3.78
CA TRP A 22 -0.29 4.68 -3.63
C TRP A 22 1.24 4.53 -3.60
N LEU A 23 1.74 3.54 -2.86
CA LEU A 23 3.17 3.22 -2.77
C LEU A 23 3.73 2.78 -4.13
N GLN A 24 2.99 1.98 -4.90
CA GLN A 24 3.38 1.58 -6.26
C GLN A 24 3.56 2.80 -7.17
N GLY A 25 2.64 3.77 -7.11
CA GLY A 25 2.75 5.03 -7.85
C GLY A 25 3.96 5.86 -7.42
N TYR A 26 4.15 6.04 -6.12
CA TYR A 26 5.30 6.77 -5.56
C TYR A 26 6.63 6.14 -5.96
N MET A 27 6.77 4.82 -5.77
CA MET A 27 7.99 4.08 -6.07
C MET A 27 8.32 4.06 -7.56
N SER A 28 7.31 4.16 -8.43
CA SER A 28 7.55 4.27 -9.88
C SER A 28 8.30 5.56 -10.23
N VAL A 29 7.91 6.68 -9.62
CA VAL A 29 8.58 7.98 -9.84
C VAL A 29 9.96 7.99 -9.17
N ASP A 30 10.05 7.52 -7.92
CA ASP A 30 11.31 7.47 -7.19
C ASP A 30 12.35 6.56 -7.87
N ALA A 31 11.92 5.41 -8.41
CA ALA A 31 12.81 4.50 -9.15
C ALA A 31 13.46 5.20 -10.36
N LEU A 32 12.68 5.97 -11.12
CA LEU A 32 13.20 6.73 -12.27
C LEU A 32 14.20 7.80 -11.81
N TRP A 33 13.89 8.50 -10.73
CA TRP A 33 14.78 9.53 -10.19
C TRP A 33 16.09 8.94 -9.66
N GLN A 34 16.03 7.84 -8.91
CA GLN A 34 17.19 7.14 -8.38
C GLN A 34 18.10 6.60 -9.50
N ALA A 35 17.50 6.04 -10.56
CA ALA A 35 18.23 5.62 -11.74
C ALA A 35 18.94 6.80 -12.42
N LYS A 36 18.27 7.96 -12.55
CA LYS A 36 18.85 9.16 -13.16
C LYS A 36 19.94 9.81 -12.30
N ARG A 37 19.77 9.87 -10.98
CA ARG A 37 20.66 10.58 -10.06
C ARG A 37 21.92 9.78 -9.74
N GLY A 38 21.80 8.47 -9.54
CA GLY A 38 22.89 7.64 -9.02
C GLY A 38 23.08 6.31 -9.73
N GLY A 39 22.33 6.03 -10.80
CA GLY A 39 22.41 4.75 -11.51
C GLY A 39 21.89 3.57 -10.69
N PHE A 40 21.10 3.82 -9.64
CA PHE A 40 20.56 2.77 -8.78
C PHE A 40 19.59 1.88 -9.54
N LYS A 41 19.61 0.58 -9.19
CA LYS A 41 18.65 -0.41 -9.68
C LYS A 41 17.94 -1.02 -8.48
N LEU A 42 16.64 -0.78 -8.38
CA LEU A 42 15.82 -1.33 -7.31
C LEU A 42 15.49 -2.80 -7.59
N GLY A 43 15.34 -3.59 -6.53
CA GLY A 43 14.90 -4.99 -6.61
C GLY A 43 15.95 -5.99 -7.12
N GLY A 44 17.14 -5.56 -7.55
CA GLY A 44 18.21 -6.48 -7.93
C GLY A 44 17.85 -7.43 -9.08
N GLY A 45 16.98 -6.98 -10.00
CA GLY A 45 16.46 -7.81 -11.10
C GLY A 45 15.17 -8.57 -10.77
N GLN A 46 14.67 -8.44 -9.53
CA GLN A 46 13.38 -8.97 -9.09
C GLN A 46 12.36 -7.83 -8.87
N PRO A 47 11.05 -8.16 -8.81
CA PRO A 47 10.03 -7.19 -8.43
C PRO A 47 10.26 -6.64 -7.02
N VAL A 48 9.99 -5.34 -6.83
CA VAL A 48 9.90 -4.76 -5.48
C VAL A 48 8.47 -4.91 -4.98
N LEU A 49 8.29 -5.80 -4.02
CA LEU A 49 6.97 -6.17 -3.51
C LEU A 49 6.38 -5.05 -2.65
N THR A 50 5.11 -4.73 -2.87
CA THR A 50 4.29 -3.77 -2.11
C THR A 50 3.09 -4.45 -1.44
N GLY A 51 3.06 -5.79 -1.47
CA GLY A 51 2.00 -6.62 -0.95
C GLY A 51 2.25 -8.10 -1.28
N PRO A 52 1.36 -9.00 -0.83
CA PRO A 52 0.13 -8.71 -0.09
C PRO A 52 0.38 -8.34 1.39
N THR A 53 -0.40 -7.41 1.92
CA THR A 53 -0.54 -7.18 3.36
C THR A 53 -1.99 -7.46 3.78
N ILE A 54 -2.20 -8.19 4.87
CA ILE A 54 -3.54 -8.47 5.38
C ILE A 54 -4.01 -7.30 6.24
N VAL A 55 -5.21 -6.80 5.92
CA VAL A 55 -5.93 -5.82 6.73
C VAL A 55 -7.13 -6.53 7.34
N ASP A 56 -7.15 -6.63 8.65
CA ASP A 56 -8.21 -7.28 9.43
C ASP A 56 -8.57 -6.41 10.65
N LYS A 57 -9.42 -6.93 11.53
CA LYS A 57 -9.90 -6.17 12.69
C LYS A 57 -8.79 -5.68 13.64
N SER A 58 -7.61 -6.32 13.63
CA SER A 58 -6.48 -5.93 14.48
C SER A 58 -5.81 -4.63 14.01
N ASN A 59 -5.92 -4.27 12.73
CA ASN A 59 -5.20 -3.13 12.14
C ASN A 59 -6.07 -2.22 11.24
N ALA A 60 -7.31 -2.57 10.95
CA ALA A 60 -8.19 -1.82 10.03
C ALA A 60 -8.42 -0.36 10.46
N SER A 61 -8.48 -0.08 11.77
CA SER A 61 -8.64 1.29 12.29
C SER A 61 -7.47 2.20 11.92
N ASP A 62 -6.24 1.68 11.87
CA ASP A 62 -5.07 2.45 11.47
C ASP A 62 -5.00 2.63 9.96
N VAL A 63 -5.36 1.59 9.21
CA VAL A 63 -5.47 1.65 7.74
C VAL A 63 -6.52 2.67 7.31
N LEU A 64 -7.67 2.69 7.98
CA LEU A 64 -8.78 3.60 7.68
C LEU A 64 -8.36 5.07 7.72
N LYS A 65 -7.54 5.48 8.71
CA LYS A 65 -7.03 6.87 8.82
C LYS A 65 -6.35 7.32 7.53
N PHE A 66 -5.51 6.47 6.96
CA PHE A 66 -4.78 6.76 5.72
C PHE A 66 -5.64 6.58 4.47
N ALA A 67 -6.58 5.63 4.50
CA ALA A 67 -7.50 5.41 3.40
C ALA A 67 -8.46 6.60 3.22
N GLN A 68 -8.86 7.24 4.31
CA GLN A 68 -9.63 8.49 4.30
C GLN A 68 -8.85 9.67 3.71
N GLN A 69 -7.53 9.67 3.84
CA GLN A 69 -6.64 10.67 3.24
C GLN A 69 -6.33 10.38 1.76
N GLY A 70 -6.82 9.27 1.20
CA GLY A 70 -6.57 8.88 -0.19
C GLY A 70 -5.15 8.36 -0.45
N VAL A 71 -4.39 8.03 0.59
CA VAL A 71 -3.02 7.49 0.48
C VAL A 71 -2.96 5.97 0.76
N ARG A 72 -4.12 5.31 0.89
CA ARG A 72 -4.30 3.86 1.09
C ARG A 72 -5.62 3.34 0.49
#